data_AF-A0A918KZX2-F1
#
_entry.id   AF-A0A918KZX2-F1
#
_cell.length_a   1.000
_cell.length_b   1.000
_cell.length_c   1.000
_cell.angle_alpha   90.00
_cell.angle_beta   90.00
_cell.angle_gamma   90.00
#
_symmetry.space_group_name_H-M   'P 1'
#
loop_
_entity.id
_entity.type
_entity.pdbx_description
1 polymer ?
#
loop_
_entity_poly.entity_id
_entity_poly.type
_entity_poly.pdbx_seq_one_letter_code
_entity_poly.pdbx_strand_id
1 'polypeptide(L)' 'MTARSWRPDGPGSFQAPPDVRAVQDRTGRRWTRSGPRWTATGSHFIRWRVLVAEHGPLTEIGQ' A
#
# COMPACT_ATOMS: atom_id res chain seq x y z
N MET A 1 -2.85 -14.65 -11.22
CA MET A 1 -3.30 -14.12 -9.92
C MET A 1 -3.77 -12.70 -10.14
N THR A 2 -5.04 -12.40 -9.88
CA THR A 2 -5.54 -11.02 -9.93
C THR A 2 -4.85 -10.21 -8.83
N ALA A 3 -4.10 -9.19 -9.21
CA ALA A 3 -3.48 -8.29 -8.25
C ALA A 3 -4.59 -7.60 -7.42
N ARG A 4 -4.52 -7.72 -6.08
CA ARG A 4 -5.46 -7.03 -5.20
C ARG A 4 -5.26 -5.53 -5.35
N SER A 5 -6.35 -4.76 -5.29
CA SER A 5 -6.28 -3.30 -5.31
C SER A 5 -7.13 -2.68 -4.21
N TRP A 6 -6.66 -1.54 -3.70
CA TRP A 6 -7.29 -0.84 -2.58
C TRP A 6 -7.50 0.62 -2.93
N ARG A 7 -8.73 1.09 -2.77
CA ARG A 7 -9.15 2.48 -2.96
C ARG A 7 -9.33 3.16 -1.60
N PRO A 8 -9.18 4.50 -1.52
CA PRO A 8 -9.45 5.28 -0.30
C PRO A 8 -10.78 4.90 0.37
N ASP A 9 -11.84 4.84 -0.42
CA ASP A 9 -13.21 4.57 0.03
C ASP A 9 -13.60 3.08 -0.11
N GLY A 10 -12.64 2.23 -0.46
CA GLY A 10 -12.86 0.80 -0.71
C GLY A 10 -12.63 -0.08 0.51
N PRO A 11 -13.11 -1.34 0.48
CA PRO A 11 -12.84 -2.31 1.52
C PRO A 11 -11.32 -2.53 1.69
N GLY A 12 -10.89 -2.65 2.95
CA GLY A 12 -9.46 -2.82 3.28
C GLY A 12 -8.64 -1.53 3.27
N SER A 13 -9.26 -0.34 3.18
CA SER A 13 -8.54 0.94 3.24
C SER A 13 -7.97 1.27 4.62
N PHE A 14 -8.51 0.70 5.70
CA PHE A 14 -8.09 1.04 7.07
C PHE A 14 -6.81 0.31 7.50
N GLN A 15 -6.65 -0.96 7.12
CA GLN A 15 -5.50 -1.78 7.52
C GLN A 15 -5.03 -2.70 6.39
N ALA A 16 -3.71 -2.79 6.22
CA ALA A 16 -3.12 -3.65 5.22
C ALA A 16 -3.37 -5.13 5.59
N PRO A 17 -3.74 -5.97 4.62
CA PRO A 17 -3.78 -7.41 4.85
C PRO A 17 -2.40 -7.95 5.30
N PRO A 18 -2.36 -8.98 6.15
CA PRO A 18 -1.13 -9.45 6.79
C PRO A 18 -0.08 -9.99 5.80
N ASP A 19 -0.53 -10.50 4.67
CA ASP A 19 0.27 -11.09 3.60
C ASP A 19 0.78 -10.05 2.58
N VAL A 20 0.24 -8.83 2.57
CA VAL A 20 0.67 -7.78 1.64
C VAL A 20 1.96 -7.15 2.15
N ARG A 21 3.01 -7.24 1.32
CA ARG A 21 4.37 -6.76 1.63
C ARG A 21 4.82 -5.60 0.74
N ALA A 22 4.30 -5.53 -0.48
CA ALA A 22 4.61 -4.48 -1.43
C ALA A 22 3.37 -4.11 -2.23
N VAL A 23 3.21 -2.81 -2.47
CA VAL A 23 2.16 -2.25 -3.29
C VAL A 23 2.72 -1.18 -4.21
N GLN A 24 2.02 -0.92 -5.30
CA GLN A 24 2.32 0.15 -6.23
C GLN A 24 1.15 1.12 -6.25
N ASP A 25 1.44 2.42 -6.22
CA ASP A 25 0.41 3.45 -6.36
C ASP A 25 0.09 3.77 -7.83
N ARG A 26 -0.90 4.64 -8.05
CA ARG A 26 -1.29 5.08 -9.40
C ARG A 26 -0.18 5.76 -10.20
N THR A 27 0.87 6.24 -9.54
CA THR A 27 2.02 6.89 -10.19
C THR A 27 3.12 5.90 -10.58
N GLY A 28 2.92 4.61 -10.29
CA GLY A 28 3.92 3.57 -10.49
C GLY A 28 4.94 3.47 -9.35
N ARG A 29 4.82 4.27 -8.29
CA ARG A 29 5.77 4.27 -7.18
C ARG A 29 5.51 3.07 -6.28
N ARG A 30 6.59 2.33 -5.99
CA ARG A 30 6.58 1.16 -5.11
C ARG A 30 6.65 1.57 -3.65
N TRP A 31 5.78 0.98 -2.85
CA TRP A 31 5.74 1.09 -1.41
C TRP A 31 5.95 -0.30 -0.79
N THR A 32 6.87 -0.39 0.16
CA THR A 32 7.18 -1.64 0.87
C THR A 32 6.82 -1.51 2.35
N ARG A 33 6.46 -2.65 2.93
CA ARG A 33 6.04 -2.74 4.33
C ARG A 33 7.24 -2.90 5.26
N SER A 34 7.27 -2.11 6.32
CA SER A 34 8.16 -2.24 7.47
C SER A 34 7.33 -2.27 8.74
N GLY A 35 7.08 -3.48 9.27
CA GLY A 35 6.15 -3.71 10.39
C GLY A 35 4.73 -3.21 10.07
N PRO A 36 4.16 -2.27 10.86
CA PRO A 36 2.85 -1.66 10.59
C PRO A 36 2.92 -0.43 9.66
N ARG A 37 4.11 -0.05 9.18
CA ARG A 37 4.34 1.16 8.37
C ARG A 37 4.76 0.82 6.94
N TRP A 38 4.68 1.82 6.08
CA TRP A 38 4.96 1.74 4.65
C TRP A 38 5.91 2.84 4.23
N THR A 39 6.84 2.53 3.33
CA THR A 39 7.81 3.49 2.80
C THR A 39 8.07 3.22 1.33
N ALA A 40 8.36 4.28 0.56
CA ALA A 40 8.83 4.14 -0.81
C ALA A 40 10.35 4.33 -0.96
N THR A 41 11.02 4.92 0.04
CA THR A 41 12.45 5.28 -0.02
C THR A 41 13.28 4.70 1.13
N GLY A 42 12.63 4.15 2.16
CA GLY A 42 13.30 3.70 3.38
C GLY A 42 13.50 4.78 4.45
N SER A 43 13.26 6.06 4.13
CA SER A 43 13.47 7.19 5.05
C SER A 43 12.17 7.76 5.64
N HIS A 44 11.07 7.75 4.88
CA HIS A 44 9.78 8.28 5.31
C HIS A 44 8.77 7.16 5.45
N PHE A 45 8.10 7.10 6.60
CA PHE A 45 7.18 6.02 6.94
C PHE A 45 5.78 6.53 7.23
N ILE A 46 4.78 5.95 6.57
CA ILE A 46 3.37 6.26 6.77
C ILE A 46 2.57 5.01 7.15
N ARG A 47 1.38 5.19 7.70
CA ARG A 47 0.45 4.08 8.00
C ARG A 47 -0.32 3.69 6.75
N TRP A 48 -0.80 2.46 6.69
CA TRP A 48 -1.58 1.94 5.56
C TRP A 48 -2.75 2.85 5.16
N ARG A 49 -3.61 3.25 6.12
CA ARG A 49 -4.75 4.13 5.83
C ARG A 49 -4.33 5.45 5.16
N VAL A 50 -3.23 6.03 5.62
CA VAL A 50 -2.68 7.27 5.05
C VAL A 50 -2.18 7.00 3.63
N LEU A 51 -1.43 5.90 3.44
CA LEU A 51 -0.97 5.49 2.12
C LEU A 51 -2.12 5.31 1.13
N VAL A 52 -3.19 4.59 1.52
CA VAL A 52 -4.35 4.38 0.65
C VAL A 52 -5.08 5.70 0.38
N ALA A 53 -5.24 6.57 1.38
CA ALA A 53 -5.95 7.84 1.23
C ALA A 53 -5.20 8.85 0.35
N GLU A 54 -3.89 8.98 0.53
CA GLU A 54 -3.08 10.00 -0.16
C GLU A 54 -2.52 9.52 -1.50
N HIS A 55 -2.19 8.22 -1.61
CA HIS A 55 -1.53 7.65 -2.78
C HIS A 55 -2.37 6.58 -3.50
N GLY A 56 -3.55 6.23 -2.98
CA GLY A 56 -4.42 5.27 -3.63
C GLY A 56 -4.89 5.73 -5.02
N PRO A 57 -5.41 4.81 -5.85
CA PRO A 57 -5.51 3.37 -5.60
C PRO A 57 -4.15 2.66 -5.56
N LEU A 58 -4.02 1.72 -4.62
CA LEU A 58 -2.84 0.86 -4.49
C LEU A 58 -3.10 -0.48 -5.13
N THR A 59 -2.11 -1.06 -5.78
CA THR A 59 -2.16 -2.40 -6.38
C THR A 59 -1.08 -3.26 -5.75
N GLU A 60 -1.42 -4.48 -5.35
CA GLU A 60 -0.44 -5.46 -4.85
C GLU A 60 0.56 -5.80 -5.94
N ILE A 61 1.83 -5.81 -5.57
CA ILE A 61 2.89 -6.34 -6.41
C ILE A 61 3.50 -7.53 -5.69
N GLY A 62 3.47 -8.68 -6.37
CA GLY A 62 4.21 -9.87 -5.92
C GLY A 62 5.68 -9.51 -5.73
N GLN A 63 6.34 -10.16 -4.76
CA GLN A 63 7.73 -9.87 -4.43
C GLN A 63 8.65 -9.96 -5.65
#